data_AF-A0A382ZJY2-F1
#
_entry.id   AF-A0A382ZJY2-F1
#
_cell.length_a   1.000
_cell.length_b   1.000
_cell.length_c   1.000
_cell.angle_alpha   90.00
_cell.angle_beta   90.00
_cell.angle_gamma   90.00
#
_symmetry.space_group_name_H-M   'P 1'
#
loop_
_entity.id
_entity.type
_entity.pdbx_description
1 polymer ?
#
loop_
_entity_poly.entity_id
_entity_poly.type
_entity_poly.pdbx_seq_one_letter_code
_entity_poly.pdbx_strand_id
1 'polypeptide(L)' 'MAYSEKVLEHYERPKNIGSLDRGRSDVGTGLVGAPECGDVMKLQIQVDKNEKIIDAKFKTFGCGSAIAS' A
#
# COMPACT_ATOMS: atom_id res chain seq x y z
N MET A 1 -21.65 9.95 11.96
CA MET A 1 -21.13 9.47 10.66
C MET A 1 -19.68 9.10 10.89
N ALA A 2 -19.33 7.81 10.76
CA ALA A 2 -18.13 7.24 11.40
C ALA A 2 -16.80 7.44 10.63
N TYR A 3 -16.83 8.08 9.46
CA TYR A 3 -15.64 8.29 8.63
C TYR A 3 -15.66 9.68 8.01
N SER A 4 -14.49 10.31 7.89
CA SER A 4 -14.36 11.63 7.25
C SER A 4 -14.45 11.49 5.73
N GLU A 5 -14.89 12.55 5.04
CA GLU A 5 -15.00 12.55 3.57
C GLU A 5 -13.68 12.18 2.88
N LYS A 6 -12.52 12.55 3.45
CA LYS A 6 -11.21 12.18 2.93
C LYS A 6 -10.94 10.67 2.98
N VAL A 7 -11.39 10.02 4.06
CA VAL A 7 -11.25 8.57 4.26
C VAL A 7 -12.14 7.83 3.25
N LEU A 8 -13.37 8.33 3.03
CA LEU A 8 -14.28 7.79 2.02
C LEU A 8 -13.73 7.95 0.60
N GLU A 9 -13.17 9.12 0.26
CA GLU A 9 -12.56 9.36 -1.05
C GLU A 9 -11.38 8.40 -1.33
N HIS A 10 -10.52 8.18 -0.33
CA HIS A 10 -9.40 7.24 -0.46
C HIS A 10 -9.84 5.79 -0.53
N TYR A 11 -10.95 5.43 0.12
CA TYR A 11 -11.55 4.10 0.01
C TYR A 11 -12.20 3.85 -1.35
N GLU A 12 -12.93 4.84 -1.89
CA GLU A 12 -13.64 4.71 -3.18
C GLU A 12 -12.71 4.86 -4.39
N ARG A 13 -11.65 5.66 -4.29
CA ARG A 13 -10.70 5.91 -5.39
C ARG A 13 -9.25 5.72 -4.93
N PRO A 14 -8.88 4.50 -4.51
CA PRO A 14 -7.56 4.25 -3.97
C PRO A 14 -6.52 4.35 -5.09
N LYS A 15 -5.63 5.35 -4.98
CA LYS A 15 -4.53 5.57 -5.93
C LYS A 15 -3.43 4.55 -5.62
N ASN A 16 -2.79 3.98 -6.64
CA ASN A 16 -1.64 3.08 -6.48
C ASN A 16 -1.94 1.70 -5.85
N ILE A 17 -3.19 1.22 -5.90
CA ILE A 17 -3.46 -0.20 -5.62
C ILE A 17 -2.77 -1.06 -6.67
N GLY A 18 -2.03 -2.06 -6.21
CA GLY A 18 -1.46 -3.06 -7.07
C GLY A 18 -0.28 -3.78 -6.42
N SER A 19 0.51 -4.43 -7.24
CA SER A 19 1.77 -5.03 -6.82
C SER A 19 2.81 -4.83 -7.91
N LEU A 20 4.04 -4.57 -7.48
CA LEU A 20 5.20 -4.58 -8.35
C LEU A 20 5.83 -5.98 -8.35
N ASP A 21 6.56 -6.30 -9.41
CA ASP A 21 7.31 -7.55 -9.50
C ASP A 21 8.42 -7.58 -8.44
N ARG A 22 8.41 -8.63 -7.60
CA ARG A 22 9.36 -8.84 -6.52
C ARG A 22 10.72 -9.37 -7.01
N GLY A 23 10.79 -9.92 -8.22
CA GLY A 23 12.03 -10.43 -8.80
C GLY A 23 12.96 -9.33 -9.30
N ARG A 24 12.46 -8.10 -9.39
CA ARG A 24 13.23 -6.96 -9.86
C ARG A 24 14.16 -6.43 -8.78
N SER A 25 15.43 -6.22 -9.13
CA SER A 25 16.44 -5.67 -8.23
C SER A 25 16.18 -4.20 -7.86
N ASP A 26 15.36 -3.50 -8.64
CA ASP A 26 14.98 -2.10 -8.43
C ASP A 26 13.66 -1.95 -7.66
N VAL A 27 13.10 -3.05 -7.13
CA VAL A 27 11.85 -3.06 -6.35
C VAL A 27 12.10 -3.50 -4.91
N GLY A 28 11.89 -2.58 -3.97
CA GLY A 28 11.84 -2.89 -2.54
C GLY A 28 10.45 -3.35 -2.14
N THR A 29 10.34 -4.43 -1.36
CA THR A 29 9.06 -4.91 -0.83
C THR A 29 9.09 -5.00 0.69
N GLY A 30 8.27 -4.19 1.36
CA GLY A 30 7.96 -4.31 2.78
C GLY A 30 6.62 -5.02 2.97
N LEU A 31 6.60 -6.09 3.74
CA LEU A 31 5.37 -6.72 4.23
C LEU A 31 5.36 -6.56 5.74
N VAL A 32 4.36 -5.86 6.26
CA VAL A 32 4.22 -5.58 7.69
C VAL A 32 2.80 -5.89 8.12
N GLY A 33 2.65 -6.45 9.32
CA GLY A 33 1.35 -6.82 9.89
C GLY A 33 1.37 -8.18 10.55
N ALA A 34 0.35 -8.42 11.37
CA ALA A 34 0.17 -9.65 12.11
C ALA A 34 -1.07 -10.38 11.54
N PRO A 35 -0.93 -11.60 10.99
CA PRO A 35 -2.07 -12.36 10.46
C PRO A 35 -3.19 -12.54 11.49
N GLU A 36 -2.84 -12.62 12.77
CA GLU A 36 -3.76 -12.78 13.90
C GLU A 36 -4.64 -11.56 14.17
N CYS A 37 -4.23 -10.35 13.77
CA CYS A 37 -5.02 -9.13 13.91
C CYS A 37 -5.85 -8.78 12.66
N GLY A 38 -5.70 -9.54 11.57
CA GLY A 38 -6.40 -9.30 10.31
C GLY A 38 -5.91 -8.12 9.49
N ASP A 39 -4.96 -7.33 10.01
CA ASP A 39 -4.37 -6.18 9.32
C ASP A 39 -2.95 -6.51 8.83
N VAL A 40 -2.83 -6.70 7.52
CA VAL A 40 -1.58 -6.94 6.80
C VAL A 40 -1.44 -5.92 5.69
N MET A 41 -0.38 -5.11 5.75
CA MET A 41 -0.04 -4.14 4.71
C MET A 41 1.20 -4.58 3.95
N LYS A 42 1.08 -4.64 2.63
CA LYS A 42 2.19 -4.82 1.70
C LYS A 42 2.46 -3.49 0.99
N LEU A 43 3.66 -2.97 1.14
CA LEU A 43 4.11 -1.76 0.44
C LEU A 43 5.30 -2.12 -0.45
N GLN A 44 5.23 -1.73 -1.72
CA GLN A 44 6.29 -1.95 -2.71
C GLN A 44 6.69 -0.61 -3.32
N ILE A 45 7.99 -0.35 -3.39
CA ILE A 45 8.55 0.84 -4.02
C ILE A 45 9.49 0.43 -5.14
N GLN A 46 9.48 1.16 -6.24
CA GLN A 46 10.45 1.05 -7.31
C GLN A 46 11.39 2.25 -7.25
N VAL A 47 12.69 2.00 -7.26
CA VAL A 47 13.73 3.04 -7.15
C VAL A 47 14.54 3.07 -8.44
N ASP A 48 14.81 4.25 -8.99
CA ASP A 48 15.65 4.40 -10.18
C ASP A 48 17.15 4.38 -9.82
N LYS A 49 18.00 4.49 -10.85
CA LYS A 49 19.46 4.53 -10.69
C LYS A 49 19.99 5.78 -9.99
N ASN A 50 19.14 6.80 -9.81
CA ASN A 50 19.47 8.04 -9.11
C ASN A 50 18.90 8.06 -7.68
N GLU A 51 18.56 6.89 -7.14
CA GLU A 51 17.99 6.72 -5.80
C GLU A 51 16.64 7.43 -5.60
N LYS A 52 15.90 7.71 -6.69
CA LYS A 52 14.56 8.29 -6.64
C LYS A 52 13.48 7.22 -6.71
N ILE A 53 12.46 7.35 -5.87
CA ILE A 53 11.25 6.52 -5.95
C ILE A 53 10.44 6.97 -7.18
N ILE A 54 10.29 6.07 -8.16
CA ILE A 54 9.59 6.34 -9.42
C ILE A 54 8.19 5.71 -9.48
N ASP A 55 7.93 4.69 -8.66
CA ASP A 55 6.60 4.13 -8.46
C ASP A 55 6.48 3.58 -7.03
N ALA A 56 5.27 3.61 -6.50
CA ALA A 56 4.92 2.97 -5.25
C ALA A 56 3.57 2.28 -5.44
N LYS A 57 3.45 1.04 -4.97
CA LYS A 57 2.21 0.28 -4.96
C LYS A 57 1.98 -0.24 -3.56
N PHE A 58 0.74 -0.18 -3.09
CA PHE A 58 0.38 -0.78 -1.82
C PHE A 58 -0.80 -1.72 -1.99
N LYS A 59 -0.85 -2.70 -1.09
CA LYS A 59 -1.95 -3.63 -0.95
C LYS A 59 -2.15 -3.91 0.53
N THR A 60 -3.26 -3.45 1.06
CA THR A 60 -3.67 -3.71 2.45
C THR A 60 -4.79 -4.73 2.47
N PHE A 61 -4.66 -5.72 3.34
CA PHE A 61 -5.73 -6.62 3.76
C PHE A 61 -6.05 -6.25 5.20
N GLY A 62 -7.28 -5.82 5.48
CA GLY A 62 -7.68 -5.34 6.80
C GLY A 62 -9.10 -4.79 6.84
N CYS A 63 -9.56 -4.40 8.02
CA CYS A 63 -10.84 -3.69 8.18
C CYS A 63 -10.75 -2.34 7.41
N GLY A 64 -11.85 -1.86 6.80
CA GLY A 64 -11.83 -0.73 5.85
C GLY A 64 -11.13 0.55 6.32
N SER A 65 -11.00 0.74 7.64
CA SER A 65 -10.20 1.79 8.28
C SER A 65 -8.70 1.76 7.92
N ALA A 66 -8.11 0.57 7.72
CA ALA A 66 -6.70 0.39 7.40
C ALA A 66 -6.37 0.65 5.92
N ILE A 67 -7.37 0.59 5.05
CA ILE A 67 -7.21 0.85 3.60
C ILE A 67 -7.19 2.36 3.32
N ALA A 68 -7.80 3.16 4.20
CA ALA A 68 -7.97 4.60 4.04
C ALA A 68 -7.04 5.45 4.94
N SER A 69 -6.13 4.81 5.67
CA SER A 69 -5.04 5.48 6.42
C SER A 69 -3.81 5.71 5.56
#